data_AF-A0A1I6H7A2-F1
#
_entry.id   AF-A0A1I6H7A2-F1
#
_cell.length_a   1.000
_cell.length_b   1.000
_cell.length_c   1.000
_cell.angle_alpha   90.00
_cell.angle_beta   90.00
_cell.angle_gamma   90.00
#
_symmetry.space_group_name_H-M   'P 1'
#
loop_
_entity.id
_entity.type
_entity.pdbx_description
1 polymer ?
#
loop_
_entity_poly.entity_id
_entity_poly.type
_entity_poly.pdbx_seq_one_letter_code
_entity_poly.pdbx_strand_id
1 'polypeptide(L)'
;MTQSSASTCHGYCTIRALWHTSRPNFLILALVVTALTVAWLVWAGFELSPGLVLMVSLAALVVHASVNWLNEVHDARTGLDQLTQRTPFNGGSGALQGYPEALKNVQTAAYIALAVAVGFGIYLVWLWDWRIIPLGLLGLVVILSYSPWMTRQPVWGWSSPGLGLGWVLMLGVAFALTGHYPTELMALALLPFLLINNLLLLNQFPDKQADQQVGRRTLPLAVGDRHALWVFKASLLVSVLLLVGLIGLGVLPWLSLMALVGFVPAGLIWSRLQPGFELRKDVVFILAMNVMMILGTLALLAVSLLINAWIG
;
A
#
# COMPACT_ATOMS: atom_id res chain seq x y z
N MET A 1 7.27 -15.58 -43.97
CA MET A 1 7.49 -16.05 -42.58
C MET A 1 7.90 -14.94 -41.59
N THR A 2 7.65 -13.65 -41.87
CA THR A 2 8.23 -12.52 -41.08
C THR A 2 7.24 -11.64 -40.32
N GLN A 3 5.92 -11.84 -40.44
CA GLN A 3 4.91 -11.09 -39.65
C GLN A 3 4.43 -11.83 -38.38
N SER A 4 4.58 -13.16 -38.33
CA SER A 4 4.16 -13.99 -37.20
C SER A 4 5.12 -13.90 -35.99
N SER A 5 6.42 -13.68 -36.22
CA SER A 5 7.42 -13.54 -35.14
C SER A 5 7.39 -12.17 -34.45
N ALA A 6 7.04 -11.10 -35.18
CA ALA A 6 6.96 -9.74 -34.62
C ALA A 6 5.70 -9.54 -33.75
N SER A 7 4.56 -10.10 -34.17
CA SER A 7 3.30 -10.04 -33.41
C SER A 7 3.33 -10.89 -32.13
N THR A 8 3.98 -12.05 -32.18
CA THR A 8 4.21 -12.88 -30.98
C THR A 8 5.14 -12.19 -29.99
N CYS A 9 6.25 -11.58 -30.44
CA CYS A 9 7.12 -10.79 -29.58
C CYS A 9 6.36 -9.65 -28.85
N HIS A 10 5.48 -8.95 -29.57
CA HIS A 10 4.70 -7.84 -29.02
C HIS A 10 3.71 -8.27 -27.90
N GLY A 11 3.06 -9.43 -28.08
CA GLY A 11 2.15 -10.01 -27.07
C GLY A 11 2.89 -10.46 -25.81
N TYR A 12 4.00 -11.18 -25.96
CA TYR A 12 4.82 -11.63 -24.82
C TYR A 12 5.45 -10.46 -24.04
N CYS A 13 5.94 -9.43 -24.74
CA CYS A 13 6.46 -8.21 -24.11
C CYS A 13 5.38 -7.46 -23.31
N THR A 14 4.16 -7.38 -23.84
CA THR A 14 3.04 -6.72 -23.15
C THR A 14 2.64 -7.46 -21.86
N ILE A 15 2.49 -8.78 -21.91
CA ILE A 15 2.14 -9.58 -20.72
C ILE A 15 3.21 -9.45 -19.64
N ARG A 16 4.49 -9.54 -20.05
CA ARG A 16 5.62 -9.38 -19.13
C ARG A 16 5.67 -7.98 -18.53
N ALA A 17 5.41 -6.95 -19.34
CA ALA A 17 5.33 -5.58 -18.85
C ALA A 17 4.20 -5.42 -17.83
N LEU A 18 2.99 -5.92 -18.11
CA LEU A 18 1.85 -5.87 -17.19
C LEU A 18 2.16 -6.57 -15.86
N TRP A 19 2.78 -7.75 -15.91
CA TRP A 19 3.16 -8.50 -14.70
C TRP A 19 4.19 -7.75 -13.84
N HIS A 20 5.24 -7.21 -14.44
CA HIS A 20 6.28 -6.53 -13.66
C HIS A 20 5.83 -5.15 -13.16
N THR A 21 5.08 -4.40 -13.96
CA THR A 21 4.54 -3.08 -13.60
C THR A 21 3.41 -3.16 -12.56
N SER A 22 2.76 -4.32 -12.37
CA SER A 22 1.81 -4.51 -11.26
C SER A 22 2.50 -4.61 -9.90
N ARG A 23 3.83 -4.75 -9.89
CA ARG A 23 4.70 -4.85 -8.71
C ARG A 23 4.25 -5.98 -7.77
N PRO A 24 4.33 -7.27 -8.15
CA PRO A 24 3.74 -8.38 -7.40
C PRO A 24 4.14 -8.44 -5.92
N ASN A 25 5.39 -8.11 -5.58
CA ASN A 25 5.85 -8.07 -4.19
C ASN A 25 5.09 -7.04 -3.33
N PHE A 26 4.60 -5.95 -3.94
CA PHE A 26 3.84 -4.90 -3.26
C PHE A 26 2.36 -5.27 -3.09
N LEU A 27 1.83 -6.15 -3.95
CA LEU A 27 0.44 -6.62 -3.84
C LEU A 27 0.17 -7.42 -2.56
N ILE A 28 1.20 -8.04 -1.99
CA ILE A 28 1.13 -8.75 -0.69
C ILE A 28 0.56 -7.85 0.40
N LEU A 29 0.94 -6.57 0.41
CA LEU A 29 0.47 -5.61 1.42
C LEU A 29 -1.05 -5.42 1.36
N ALA A 30 -1.64 -5.34 0.17
CA ALA A 30 -3.10 -5.25 0.04
C ALA A 30 -3.79 -6.51 0.56
N LEU A 31 -3.23 -7.69 0.30
CA LEU A 31 -3.77 -8.94 0.83
C LEU A 31 -3.69 -9.00 2.36
N VAL A 32 -2.58 -8.56 2.95
CA VAL A 32 -2.41 -8.55 4.41
C VAL A 32 -3.37 -7.57 5.08
N VAL A 33 -3.59 -6.38 4.51
CA VAL A 33 -4.58 -5.42 5.03
C VAL A 33 -6.01 -5.98 4.90
N THR A 34 -6.36 -6.58 3.77
CA THR A 34 -7.65 -7.25 3.58
C THR A 34 -7.83 -8.39 4.58
N ALA A 35 -6.81 -9.24 4.77
CA ALA A 35 -6.83 -10.35 5.72
C ALA A 35 -6.97 -9.87 7.17
N LEU A 36 -6.30 -8.78 7.55
CA LEU A 36 -6.49 -8.16 8.86
C LEU A 36 -7.91 -7.65 9.05
N THR A 37 -8.51 -7.06 8.02
CA THR A 37 -9.90 -6.60 8.06
C THR A 37 -10.85 -7.78 8.28
N VAL A 38 -10.69 -8.85 7.49
CA VAL A 38 -11.49 -10.09 7.61
C VAL A 38 -11.32 -10.70 9.00
N ALA A 39 -10.08 -10.80 9.49
CA ALA A 39 -9.79 -11.34 10.82
C ALA A 39 -10.47 -10.55 11.94
N TRP A 40 -10.45 -9.21 11.85
CA TRP A 40 -11.14 -8.37 12.81
C TRP A 40 -12.66 -8.56 12.77
N LEU A 41 -13.25 -8.64 11.58
CA LEU A 41 -14.69 -8.87 11.43
C LEU A 41 -15.12 -10.23 11.97
N VAL A 42 -14.36 -11.30 11.69
CA VAL A 42 -14.61 -12.64 12.25
C VAL A 42 -14.54 -12.60 13.77
N TRP A 43 -13.51 -11.97 14.32
CA TRP A 43 -13.35 -11.79 15.76
C TRP A 43 -14.49 -10.98 16.40
N ALA A 44 -14.97 -9.95 15.71
CA ALA A 44 -16.10 -9.14 16.15
C ALA A 44 -17.47 -9.84 15.98
N GLY A 45 -17.51 -11.09 15.52
CA GLY A 45 -18.72 -11.91 15.42
C GLY A 45 -19.53 -11.70 14.13
N PHE A 46 -18.97 -11.08 13.10
CA PHE A 46 -19.65 -10.94 11.82
C PHE A 46 -19.63 -12.25 11.03
N GLU A 47 -20.77 -12.63 10.47
CA GLU A 47 -20.88 -13.73 9.51
C GLU A 47 -20.47 -13.26 8.12
N LEU A 48 -19.45 -13.89 7.54
CA LEU A 48 -18.87 -13.48 6.26
C LEU A 48 -19.13 -14.53 5.19
N SER A 49 -19.66 -14.10 4.04
CA SER A 49 -19.77 -14.96 2.85
C SER A 49 -18.39 -15.24 2.26
N PRO A 50 -17.93 -16.52 2.18
CA PRO A 50 -16.62 -16.84 1.61
C PRO A 50 -16.46 -16.37 0.15
N GLY A 51 -17.54 -16.41 -0.63
CA GLY A 51 -17.54 -15.91 -2.01
C GLY A 51 -17.32 -14.41 -2.08
N LEU A 52 -17.92 -13.65 -1.16
CA LEU A 52 -17.75 -12.20 -1.08
C LEU A 52 -16.34 -11.84 -0.58
N VAL A 53 -15.81 -12.58 0.40
CA VAL A 53 -14.40 -12.44 0.87
C VAL A 53 -13.40 -12.64 -0.28
N LEU A 54 -13.58 -13.69 -1.09
CA LEU A 54 -12.74 -13.93 -2.26
C LEU A 54 -12.87 -12.77 -3.26
N MET A 55 -14.10 -12.36 -3.58
CA MET A 55 -14.34 -11.29 -4.55
C MET A 55 -13.74 -9.95 -4.12
N VAL A 56 -13.89 -9.57 -2.85
CA VAL A 56 -13.30 -8.35 -2.27
C VAL A 56 -11.77 -8.43 -2.25
N SER A 57 -11.20 -9.61 -1.95
CA SER A 57 -9.74 -9.81 -1.98
C SER A 57 -9.16 -9.67 -3.39
N LEU A 58 -9.86 -10.20 -4.41
CA LEU A 58 -9.49 -10.01 -5.81
C LEU A 58 -9.65 -8.55 -6.24
N ALA A 59 -10.72 -7.88 -5.83
CA ALA A 59 -10.91 -6.45 -6.11
C ALA A 59 -9.79 -5.60 -5.50
N ALA A 60 -9.37 -5.89 -4.26
CA ALA A 60 -8.24 -5.22 -3.61
C ALA A 60 -6.93 -5.39 -4.39
N LEU A 61 -6.65 -6.60 -4.90
CA LEU A 61 -5.50 -6.86 -5.76
C LEU A 61 -5.56 -6.07 -7.07
N VAL A 62 -6.72 -6.06 -7.74
CA VAL A 62 -6.93 -5.35 -9.01
C VAL A 62 -6.77 -3.85 -8.84
N VAL A 63 -7.32 -3.28 -7.76
CA VAL A 63 -7.18 -1.85 -7.43
C VAL A 63 -5.73 -1.51 -7.15
N HIS A 64 -5.01 -2.31 -6.35
CA HIS A 64 -3.60 -2.05 -6.06
C HIS A 64 -2.72 -2.20 -7.33
N ALA A 65 -3.01 -3.18 -8.18
CA ALA A 65 -2.34 -3.31 -9.47
C ALA A 65 -2.58 -2.07 -10.37
N SER A 66 -3.80 -1.53 -10.39
CA SER A 66 -4.12 -0.28 -11.10
C SER A 66 -3.27 0.90 -10.60
N VAL A 67 -3.12 1.05 -9.28
CA VAL A 67 -2.26 2.08 -8.68
C VAL A 67 -0.81 1.93 -9.15
N ASN A 68 -0.27 0.70 -9.10
CA ASN A 68 1.10 0.43 -9.51
C ASN A 68 1.32 0.70 -11.00
N TRP A 69 0.37 0.30 -11.86
CA TRP A 69 0.41 0.57 -13.30
C TRP A 69 0.34 2.07 -13.61
N LEU A 70 -0.58 2.82 -12.99
CA LEU A 70 -0.65 4.28 -13.16
C LEU A 70 0.64 4.95 -12.70
N ASN A 71 1.23 4.49 -11.59
CA ASN A 71 2.48 5.02 -11.08
C ASN A 71 3.65 4.76 -12.05
N GLU A 72 3.80 3.53 -12.54
CA GLU A 72 4.83 3.18 -13.53
C GLU A 72 4.68 3.97 -14.84
N VAL A 73 3.45 4.15 -15.33
CA VAL A 73 3.20 4.95 -16.54
C VAL A 73 3.59 6.41 -16.32
N HIS A 74 3.29 6.97 -15.15
CA HIS A 74 3.65 8.34 -14.82
C HIS A 74 5.17 8.51 -14.64
N ASP A 75 5.82 7.57 -13.96
CA ASP A 75 7.27 7.60 -13.72
C ASP A 75 8.06 7.38 -15.03
N ALA A 76 7.56 6.54 -15.94
CA ALA A 76 8.09 6.40 -17.29
C ALA A 76 7.97 7.69 -18.11
N ARG A 77 6.85 8.41 -18.01
CA ARG A 77 6.63 9.69 -18.73
C ARG A 77 7.50 10.83 -18.21
N THR A 78 7.77 10.85 -16.91
CA THR A 78 8.64 11.86 -16.28
C THR A 78 10.11 11.52 -16.39
N GLY A 79 10.46 10.29 -16.78
CA GLY A 79 11.83 9.80 -16.85
C GLY A 79 12.44 9.45 -15.48
N LEU A 80 11.64 9.45 -14.40
CA LEU A 80 12.13 9.22 -13.04
C LEU A 80 12.90 7.91 -12.90
N ASP A 81 12.34 6.82 -13.43
CA ASP A 81 12.93 5.48 -13.34
C ASP A 81 14.28 5.34 -14.08
N GLN A 82 14.63 6.29 -14.96
CA GLN A 82 15.94 6.34 -15.62
C GLN A 82 17.00 6.97 -14.71
N LEU A 83 16.57 7.75 -13.70
CA LEU A 83 17.43 8.50 -12.78
C LEU A 83 17.62 7.77 -11.44
N THR A 84 16.72 6.85 -11.09
CA THR A 84 16.77 6.07 -9.84
C THR A 84 17.66 4.84 -9.96
N GLN A 85 18.40 4.52 -8.89
CA GLN A 85 19.05 3.21 -8.76
C GLN A 85 18.02 2.18 -8.30
N ARG A 86 17.80 1.15 -9.12
CA ARG A 86 16.78 0.13 -8.84
C ARG A 86 17.21 -0.78 -7.70
N THR A 87 16.27 -1.05 -6.80
CA THR A 87 16.38 -2.12 -5.80
C THR A 87 15.10 -2.95 -5.81
N PRO A 88 15.03 -4.09 -5.09
CA PRO A 88 13.76 -4.80 -4.93
C PRO A 88 12.63 -3.97 -4.30
N PHE A 89 12.96 -2.85 -3.64
CA PHE A 89 12.02 -2.05 -2.84
C PHE A 89 11.71 -0.65 -3.44
N ASN A 90 12.52 -0.14 -4.37
CA ASN A 90 12.34 1.19 -4.98
C ASN A 90 12.93 1.29 -6.41
N GLY A 91 12.71 2.43 -7.09
CA GLY A 91 13.25 2.71 -8.44
C GLY A 91 12.51 2.04 -9.61
N GLY A 92 11.21 1.73 -9.45
CA GLY A 92 10.38 1.14 -10.52
C GLY A 92 10.68 -0.32 -10.84
N SER A 93 9.86 -0.93 -11.70
CA SER A 93 9.95 -2.34 -12.10
C SER A 93 11.02 -2.60 -13.17
N GLY A 94 11.42 -1.56 -13.90
CA GLY A 94 12.30 -1.68 -15.06
C GLY A 94 11.61 -2.08 -16.35
N ALA A 95 10.31 -2.41 -16.29
CA ALA A 95 9.60 -3.01 -17.41
C ALA A 95 9.29 -2.03 -18.53
N LEU A 96 8.87 -0.80 -18.23
CA LEU A 96 8.60 0.20 -19.26
C LEU A 96 9.88 0.78 -19.88
N GLN A 97 11.03 0.60 -19.24
CA GLN A 97 12.33 0.93 -19.83
C GLN A 97 12.82 -0.19 -20.76
N GLY A 98 12.51 -1.46 -20.43
CA GLY A 98 12.81 -2.61 -21.27
C GLY A 98 11.82 -2.81 -22.42
N TYR A 99 10.57 -2.38 -22.24
CA TYR A 99 9.44 -2.55 -23.18
C TYR A 99 8.63 -1.24 -23.30
N PRO A 100 9.24 -0.13 -23.79
CA PRO A 100 8.57 1.17 -23.88
C PRO A 100 7.31 1.14 -24.76
N GLU A 101 7.23 0.24 -25.75
CA GLU A 101 6.05 0.03 -26.59
C GLU A 101 4.82 -0.46 -25.81
N ALA A 102 5.02 -1.05 -24.62
CA ALA A 102 3.93 -1.54 -23.77
C ALA A 102 3.26 -0.44 -22.95
N LEU A 103 3.76 0.81 -22.94
CA LEU A 103 3.26 1.90 -22.09
C LEU A 103 1.76 2.14 -22.25
N LYS A 104 1.25 2.18 -23.50
CA LYS A 104 -0.17 2.36 -23.76
C LYS A 104 -1.01 1.17 -23.27
N ASN A 105 -0.48 -0.04 -23.37
CA ASN A 105 -1.16 -1.26 -22.90
C ASN A 105 -1.24 -1.26 -21.37
N VAL A 106 -0.16 -0.93 -20.67
CA VAL A 106 -0.14 -0.80 -19.20
C VAL A 106 -1.11 0.28 -18.73
N GLN A 107 -1.11 1.46 -19.37
CA GLN A 107 -2.06 2.53 -19.05
C GLN A 107 -3.52 2.09 -19.26
N THR A 108 -3.80 1.40 -20.36
CA THR A 108 -5.15 0.92 -20.68
C THR A 108 -5.60 -0.13 -19.65
N ALA A 109 -4.74 -1.07 -19.29
CA ALA A 109 -5.02 -2.06 -18.25
C ALA A 109 -5.33 -1.39 -16.89
N ALA A 110 -4.60 -0.32 -16.55
CA ALA A 110 -4.84 0.45 -15.33
C ALA A 110 -6.24 1.07 -15.28
N TYR A 111 -6.69 1.70 -16.37
CA TYR A 111 -8.05 2.26 -16.44
C TYR A 111 -9.14 1.19 -16.51
N ILE A 112 -8.89 0.05 -17.18
CA ILE A 112 -9.83 -1.08 -17.16
C ILE A 112 -9.98 -1.61 -15.73
N ALA A 113 -8.88 -1.82 -15.00
CA ALA A 113 -8.91 -2.24 -13.60
C ALA A 113 -9.67 -1.24 -12.71
N LEU A 114 -9.49 0.07 -12.94
CA LEU A 114 -10.23 1.10 -12.23
C LEU A 114 -11.73 1.07 -12.57
N ALA A 115 -12.09 0.86 -13.83
CA ALA A 115 -13.48 0.72 -14.26
C ALA A 115 -14.14 -0.53 -13.65
N VAL A 116 -13.41 -1.66 -13.57
CA VAL A 116 -13.85 -2.86 -12.85
C VAL A 116 -14.08 -2.57 -11.37
N ALA A 117 -13.19 -1.81 -10.72
CA ALA A 117 -13.36 -1.41 -9.33
C ALA A 117 -14.59 -0.50 -9.13
N VAL A 118 -14.87 0.42 -10.05
CA VAL A 118 -16.10 1.24 -10.04
C VAL A 118 -17.33 0.36 -10.23
N GLY A 119 -17.31 -0.60 -11.16
CA GLY A 119 -18.38 -1.58 -11.34
C GLY A 119 -18.62 -2.40 -10.07
N PHE A 120 -17.55 -2.78 -9.37
CA PHE A 120 -17.64 -3.45 -8.08
C PHE A 120 -18.27 -2.54 -7.00
N GLY A 121 -17.90 -1.26 -6.96
CA GLY A 121 -18.54 -0.28 -6.09
C GLY A 121 -20.04 -0.11 -6.36
N ILE A 122 -20.46 -0.08 -7.63
CA ILE A 122 -21.88 -0.06 -8.03
C ILE A 122 -22.61 -1.32 -7.55
N TYR A 123 -21.97 -2.49 -7.70
CA TYR A 123 -22.50 -3.74 -7.17
C TYR A 123 -22.69 -3.66 -5.64
N LEU A 124 -21.75 -3.07 -4.90
CA LEU A 124 -21.88 -2.87 -3.45
C LEU A 124 -23.00 -1.89 -3.07
N VAL A 125 -23.28 -0.88 -3.90
CA VAL A 125 -24.44 0.02 -3.69
C VAL A 125 -25.74 -0.76 -3.82
N TRP A 126 -25.83 -1.69 -4.77
CA TRP A 126 -26.99 -2.57 -4.92
C TRP A 126 -27.09 -3.59 -3.79
N LEU A 127 -25.96 -4.16 -3.35
CA LEU A 127 -25.92 -5.19 -2.31
C LEU A 127 -26.22 -4.64 -0.91
N TRP A 128 -25.71 -3.44 -0.60
CA TRP A 128 -25.84 -2.79 0.70
C TRP A 128 -26.62 -1.49 0.57
N ASP A 129 -25.93 -0.38 0.24
CA ASP A 129 -26.52 0.91 -0.09
C ASP A 129 -25.43 1.92 -0.52
N TRP A 130 -25.85 3.16 -0.75
CA TRP A 130 -25.03 4.27 -1.24
C TRP A 130 -23.89 4.71 -0.31
N ARG A 131 -23.83 4.26 0.96
CA ARG A 131 -22.83 4.72 1.95
C ARG A 131 -21.38 4.39 1.54
N ILE A 132 -21.16 3.46 0.61
CA ILE A 132 -19.84 3.20 0.01
C ILE A 132 -19.36 4.31 -0.93
N ILE A 133 -20.27 5.11 -1.51
CA ILE A 133 -19.93 6.08 -2.56
C ILE A 133 -18.90 7.10 -2.09
N PRO A 134 -19.05 7.78 -0.93
CA PRO A 134 -18.04 8.75 -0.47
C PRO A 134 -16.65 8.14 -0.32
N LEU A 135 -16.56 6.92 0.22
CA LEU A 135 -15.29 6.22 0.41
C LEU A 135 -14.68 5.77 -0.93
N GLY A 136 -15.52 5.28 -1.86
CA GLY A 136 -15.12 4.93 -3.21
C GLY A 136 -14.60 6.15 -3.99
N LEU A 137 -15.29 7.29 -3.91
CA LEU A 137 -14.84 8.55 -4.52
C LEU A 137 -13.51 9.03 -3.92
N LEU A 138 -13.36 8.95 -2.60
CA LEU A 138 -12.08 9.26 -1.94
C LEU A 138 -10.95 8.34 -2.48
N GLY A 139 -11.22 7.04 -2.60
CA GLY A 139 -10.29 6.09 -3.22
C GLY A 139 -9.91 6.48 -4.65
N LEU A 140 -10.89 6.80 -5.50
CA LEU A 140 -10.64 7.25 -6.88
C LEU A 140 -9.78 8.53 -6.93
N VAL A 141 -10.07 9.51 -6.06
CA VAL A 141 -9.28 10.73 -5.96
C VAL A 141 -7.84 10.41 -5.57
N VAL A 142 -7.63 9.57 -4.56
CA VAL A 142 -6.28 9.13 -4.15
C VAL A 142 -5.56 8.46 -5.32
N ILE A 143 -6.17 7.47 -5.97
CA ILE A 143 -5.56 6.72 -7.08
C ILE A 143 -5.18 7.64 -8.24
N LEU A 144 -6.11 8.46 -8.73
CA LEU A 144 -5.93 9.27 -9.94
C LEU A 144 -5.01 10.48 -9.70
N SER A 145 -4.98 11.03 -8.49
CA SER A 145 -4.15 12.20 -8.17
C SER A 145 -2.79 11.85 -7.58
N TYR A 146 -2.55 10.60 -7.18
CA TYR A 146 -1.34 10.17 -6.48
C TYR A 146 -0.05 10.60 -7.20
N SER A 147 0.26 9.97 -8.34
CA SER A 147 1.48 10.24 -9.11
C SER A 147 1.49 11.62 -9.79
N PRO A 148 0.40 12.13 -10.40
CA PRO A 148 0.44 13.43 -11.07
C PRO A 148 0.46 14.63 -10.11
N TRP A 149 -0.07 14.51 -8.89
CA TRP A 149 -0.21 15.67 -8.00
C TRP A 149 0.25 15.42 -6.57
N MET A 150 -0.21 14.37 -5.88
CA MET A 150 0.08 14.17 -4.45
C MET A 150 1.58 13.98 -4.20
N THR A 151 2.30 13.23 -5.03
CA THR A 151 3.76 13.06 -4.92
C THR A 151 4.57 14.37 -5.06
N ARG A 152 3.95 15.43 -5.60
CA ARG A 152 4.53 16.77 -5.70
C ARG A 152 4.18 17.67 -4.51
N GLN A 153 3.42 17.16 -3.54
CA GLN A 153 3.03 17.88 -2.33
C GLN A 153 3.58 17.13 -1.10
N PRO A 154 4.35 17.76 -0.20
CA PRO A 154 5.07 17.03 0.86
C PRO A 154 4.15 16.23 1.79
N VAL A 155 3.03 16.83 2.21
CA VAL A 155 2.08 16.21 3.13
C VAL A 155 1.31 15.11 2.42
N TRP A 156 0.70 15.40 1.27
CA TRP A 156 -0.11 14.44 0.53
C TRP A 156 0.73 13.28 -0.01
N GLY A 157 1.93 13.54 -0.53
CA GLY A 157 2.84 12.51 -1.02
C GLY A 157 3.39 11.60 0.09
N TRP A 158 3.34 12.05 1.35
CA TRP A 158 3.61 11.19 2.51
C TRP A 158 2.39 10.40 2.96
N SER A 159 1.21 11.04 3.04
CA SER A 159 0.03 10.46 3.69
C SER A 159 -0.87 9.64 2.76
N SER A 160 -0.81 9.85 1.44
CA SER A 160 -1.71 9.22 0.48
C SER A 160 -1.58 7.69 0.37
N PRO A 161 -0.41 7.05 0.50
CA PRO A 161 -0.31 5.59 0.42
C PRO A 161 -1.03 4.91 1.59
N GLY A 162 -0.83 5.40 2.81
CA GLY A 162 -1.54 4.94 3.98
C GLY A 162 -3.02 5.30 3.95
N LEU A 163 -3.39 6.46 3.38
CA LEU A 163 -4.79 6.81 3.17
C LEU A 163 -5.47 5.79 2.23
N GLY A 164 -4.84 5.48 1.10
CA GLY A 164 -5.39 4.55 0.11
C GLY A 164 -5.36 3.09 0.56
N LEU A 165 -4.17 2.54 0.81
CA LEU A 165 -3.97 1.13 1.11
C LEU A 165 -4.18 0.76 2.59
N GLY A 166 -4.09 1.73 3.50
CA GLY A 166 -4.35 1.51 4.92
C GLY A 166 -5.81 1.78 5.25
N TRP A 167 -6.19 3.04 5.26
CA TRP A 167 -7.48 3.47 5.81
C TRP A 167 -8.67 3.19 4.88
N VAL A 168 -8.60 3.68 3.63
CA VAL A 168 -9.67 3.52 2.63
C VAL A 168 -9.87 2.06 2.27
N LEU A 169 -8.79 1.31 2.01
CA LEU A 169 -8.89 -0.12 1.69
C LEU A 169 -9.54 -0.91 2.83
N MET A 170 -9.06 -0.74 4.07
CA MET A 170 -9.58 -1.47 5.23
C MET A 170 -11.07 -1.20 5.46
N LEU A 171 -11.50 0.06 5.40
CA LEU A 171 -12.92 0.41 5.54
C LEU A 171 -13.76 -0.03 4.33
N GLY A 172 -13.19 0.02 3.13
CA GLY A 172 -13.86 -0.45 1.92
C GLY A 172 -14.12 -1.95 1.97
N VAL A 173 -13.15 -2.73 2.44
CA VAL A 173 -13.30 -4.17 2.69
C VAL A 173 -14.37 -4.42 3.75
N ALA A 174 -14.35 -3.68 4.85
CA ALA A 174 -15.34 -3.83 5.93
C ALA A 174 -16.78 -3.62 5.45
N PHE A 175 -17.01 -2.51 4.74
CA PHE A 175 -18.32 -2.22 4.17
C PHE A 175 -18.71 -3.23 3.09
N ALA A 176 -17.77 -3.62 2.23
CA ALA A 176 -18.05 -4.59 1.18
C ALA A 176 -18.54 -5.92 1.74
N LEU A 177 -18.01 -6.35 2.89
CA LEU A 177 -18.36 -7.62 3.52
C LEU A 177 -19.59 -7.56 4.41
N THR A 178 -19.90 -6.40 5.00
CA THR A 178 -20.91 -6.31 6.08
C THR A 178 -21.99 -5.25 5.86
N GLY A 179 -21.81 -4.31 4.93
CA GLY A 179 -22.66 -3.13 4.78
C GLY A 179 -22.52 -2.09 5.90
N HIS A 180 -21.51 -2.22 6.75
CA HIS A 180 -21.30 -1.36 7.93
C HIS A 180 -19.87 -0.80 7.99
N TYR A 181 -19.73 0.29 8.75
CA TYR A 181 -18.45 0.88 9.13
C TYR A 181 -18.28 0.78 10.65
N PRO A 182 -17.70 -0.31 11.18
CA PRO A 182 -17.46 -0.43 12.61
C PRO A 182 -16.51 0.67 13.10
N THR A 183 -16.87 1.39 14.16
CA THR A 183 -16.13 2.58 14.61
C THR A 183 -14.76 2.18 15.17
N GLU A 184 -14.71 1.05 15.85
CA GLU A 184 -13.54 0.37 16.35
C GLU A 184 -12.55 0.06 15.23
N LEU A 185 -13.06 -0.39 14.09
CA LEU A 185 -12.28 -0.71 12.91
C LEU A 185 -11.72 0.55 12.23
N MET A 186 -12.44 1.68 12.29
CA MET A 186 -11.92 2.97 11.83
C MET A 186 -10.71 3.44 12.64
N ALA A 187 -10.71 3.20 13.95
CA ALA A 187 -9.57 3.46 14.82
C ALA A 187 -8.41 2.50 14.51
N LEU A 188 -8.70 1.20 14.34
CA LEU A 188 -7.70 0.21 13.96
C LEU A 188 -7.05 0.53 12.60
N ALA A 189 -7.81 1.05 11.64
CA ALA A 189 -7.33 1.40 10.30
C ALA A 189 -6.25 2.51 10.30
N LEU A 190 -6.11 3.26 11.39
CA LEU A 190 -5.00 4.20 11.58
C LEU A 190 -3.64 3.47 11.71
N LEU A 191 -3.62 2.21 12.17
CA LEU A 191 -2.40 1.42 12.28
C LEU A 191 -1.77 1.13 10.90
N PRO A 192 -2.45 0.47 9.93
CA PRO A 192 -1.89 0.32 8.60
C PRO A 192 -1.69 1.66 7.88
N PHE A 193 -2.51 2.69 8.14
CA PHE A 193 -2.26 4.05 7.63
C PHE A 193 -0.85 4.56 8.01
N LEU A 194 -0.51 4.55 9.30
CA LEU A 194 0.79 5.05 9.79
C LEU A 194 1.96 4.19 9.30
N LEU A 195 1.81 2.86 9.34
CA LEU A 195 2.84 1.91 8.92
C LEU A 195 3.14 2.02 7.42
N ILE A 196 2.11 2.12 6.58
CA ILE A 196 2.28 2.23 5.11
C ILE A 196 2.84 3.61 4.72
N ASN A 197 2.47 4.69 5.41
CA ASN A 197 3.11 5.99 5.21
C ASN A 197 4.61 5.95 5.56
N ASN A 198 4.99 5.22 6.62
CA ASN A 198 6.39 4.98 6.97
C ASN A 198 7.12 4.09 5.96
N LEU A 199 6.43 3.16 5.31
CA LEU A 199 6.96 2.40 4.17
C LEU A 199 7.41 3.34 3.06
N LEU A 200 6.51 4.22 2.60
CA LEU A 200 6.83 5.13 1.51
C LEU A 200 7.89 6.17 1.93
N LEU A 201 7.78 6.73 3.13
CA LEU A 201 8.73 7.73 3.61
C LEU A 201 10.16 7.21 3.60
N LEU A 202 10.36 5.96 4.01
CA LEU A 202 11.69 5.35 4.01
C LEU A 202 12.20 5.12 2.58
N ASN A 203 11.32 4.75 1.65
CA ASN A 203 11.64 4.60 0.22
C ASN A 203 12.01 5.92 -0.47
N GLN A 204 11.63 7.08 0.08
CA GLN A 204 11.94 8.39 -0.50
C GLN A 204 13.37 8.87 -0.21
N PHE A 205 14.06 8.33 0.80
CA PHE A 205 15.41 8.77 1.13
C PHE A 205 16.45 8.42 0.04
N PRO A 206 16.51 7.19 -0.51
CA PRO A 206 17.43 6.88 -1.60
C PRO A 206 17.12 7.63 -2.90
N ASP A 207 15.83 7.90 -3.16
CA ASP A 207 15.36 8.46 -4.43
C ASP A 207 15.34 9.99 -4.45
N LYS A 208 15.75 10.64 -3.34
CA LYS A 208 15.68 12.10 -3.15
C LYS A 208 16.22 12.93 -4.32
N GLN A 209 17.40 12.56 -4.85
CA GLN A 209 18.02 13.28 -5.97
C GLN A 209 17.25 13.08 -7.28
N ALA A 210 16.79 11.86 -7.55
CA ALA A 210 16.01 11.56 -8.74
C ALA A 210 14.62 12.22 -8.70
N ASP A 211 13.96 12.17 -7.54
CA ASP A 211 12.68 12.85 -7.27
C ASP A 211 12.79 14.36 -7.52
N GLN A 212 13.88 14.99 -7.07
CA GLN A 212 14.11 16.43 -7.27
C GLN A 212 14.23 16.79 -8.76
N GLN A 213 14.90 15.95 -9.56
CA GLN A 213 15.13 16.21 -10.98
C GLN A 213 13.84 16.16 -11.82
N VAL A 214 12.83 15.39 -11.39
CA VAL A 214 11.52 15.32 -12.06
C VAL A 214 10.46 16.25 -11.43
N GLY A 215 10.89 17.16 -10.55
CA GLY A 215 10.03 18.16 -9.92
C GLY A 215 9.09 17.60 -8.85
N ARG A 216 9.39 16.44 -8.25
CA ARG A 216 8.71 15.99 -7.02
C ARG A 216 9.20 16.82 -5.83
N ARG A 217 8.34 16.94 -4.82
CA ARG A 217 8.62 17.67 -3.57
C ARG A 217 8.24 16.78 -2.39
N THR A 218 8.95 15.67 -2.27
CA THR A 218 8.74 14.68 -1.20
C THR A 218 9.03 15.28 0.18
N LEU A 219 8.59 14.59 1.24
CA LEU A 219 8.79 15.07 2.60
C LEU A 219 10.28 15.30 2.94
N PRO A 220 11.23 14.39 2.60
CA PRO A 220 12.65 14.64 2.81
C PRO A 220 13.21 15.83 2.02
N LEU A 221 12.67 16.13 0.82
CA LEU A 221 13.03 17.31 0.04
C LEU A 221 12.50 18.60 0.65
N ALA A 222 11.32 18.57 1.28
CA ALA A 222 10.64 19.75 1.77
C ALA A 222 11.10 20.21 3.16
N VAL A 223 11.32 19.28 4.09
CA VAL A 223 11.67 19.59 5.48
C VAL A 223 13.10 19.17 5.86
N GLY A 224 13.82 18.53 4.94
CA GLY A 224 15.15 17.99 5.18
C GLY A 224 15.12 16.63 5.89
N ASP A 225 16.23 15.90 5.78
CA ASP A 225 16.31 14.50 6.21
C ASP A 225 16.09 14.35 7.72
N ARG A 226 16.62 15.29 8.52
CA ARG A 226 16.44 15.27 9.98
C ARG A 226 14.97 15.33 10.39
N HIS A 227 14.18 16.23 9.81
CA HIS A 227 12.76 16.35 10.15
C HIS A 227 11.94 15.20 9.57
N ALA A 228 12.23 14.75 8.35
CA ALA A 228 11.60 13.57 7.78
C ALA A 228 11.85 12.31 8.63
N LEU A 229 13.06 12.13 9.16
CA LEU A 229 13.38 11.05 10.09
C LEU A 229 12.60 11.17 11.42
N TRP A 230 12.39 12.38 11.92
CA TRP A 230 11.53 12.59 13.09
C TRP A 230 10.07 12.24 12.81
N VAL A 231 9.55 12.57 11.63
CA VAL A 231 8.20 12.14 11.22
C VAL A 231 8.09 10.62 11.18
N PHE A 232 9.08 9.94 10.58
CA PHE A 232 9.14 8.47 10.58
C PHE A 232 9.11 7.89 12.00
N LYS A 233 9.99 8.39 12.87
CA LYS A 233 10.15 7.95 14.27
C LYS A 233 8.90 8.21 15.10
N ALA A 234 8.30 9.40 14.98
CA ALA A 234 7.08 9.76 15.68
C ALA A 234 5.90 8.89 15.20
N SER A 235 5.74 8.71 13.89
CA SER A 235 4.72 7.83 13.31
C SER A 235 4.86 6.39 13.81
N LEU A 236 6.10 5.88 13.89
CA LEU A 236 6.39 4.54 14.40
C LEU A 236 6.02 4.39 15.88
N LEU A 237 6.37 5.37 16.72
CA LEU A 237 6.00 5.40 18.13
C LEU A 237 4.47 5.46 18.29
N VAL A 238 3.79 6.31 17.53
CA VAL A 238 2.33 6.42 17.54
C VAL A 238 1.67 5.11 17.12
N SER A 239 2.22 4.37 16.14
CA SER A 239 1.71 3.05 15.76
C SER A 239 1.74 2.05 16.92
N VAL A 240 2.83 2.01 17.68
CA VAL A 240 2.95 1.12 18.86
C VAL A 240 1.98 1.56 19.96
N LEU A 241 1.93 2.86 20.26
CA LEU A 241 1.01 3.40 21.27
C LEU A 241 -0.45 3.19 20.89
N LEU A 242 -0.80 3.34 19.61
CA LEU A 242 -2.14 3.06 19.09
C LEU A 242 -2.51 1.60 19.30
N LEU A 243 -1.63 0.66 18.92
CA LEU A 243 -1.88 -0.78 19.12
C LEU A 243 -2.12 -1.11 20.59
N VAL A 244 -1.22 -0.65 21.48
CA VAL A 244 -1.36 -0.88 22.93
C VAL A 244 -2.60 -0.19 23.49
N GLY A 245 -2.91 1.02 23.02
CA GLY A 245 -4.11 1.75 23.42
C GLY A 245 -5.40 1.04 23.02
N LEU A 246 -5.49 0.52 21.79
CA LEU A 246 -6.65 -0.24 21.33
C LEU A 246 -6.85 -1.53 22.16
N ILE A 247 -5.77 -2.19 22.57
CA ILE A 247 -5.84 -3.34 23.49
C ILE A 247 -6.33 -2.89 24.88
N GLY A 248 -5.76 -1.82 25.43
CA GLY A 248 -6.13 -1.29 26.75
C GLY A 248 -7.57 -0.77 26.83
N LEU A 249 -8.12 -0.31 25.71
CA LEU A 249 -9.51 0.13 25.58
C LEU A 249 -10.49 -1.02 25.28
N GLY A 250 -10.01 -2.26 25.12
CA GLY A 250 -10.85 -3.42 24.80
C GLY A 250 -11.33 -3.47 23.34
N VAL A 251 -10.79 -2.62 22.45
CA VAL A 251 -11.06 -2.66 21.00
C VAL A 251 -10.37 -3.85 20.33
N LEU A 252 -9.29 -4.35 20.94
CA LEU A 252 -8.57 -5.55 20.53
C LEU A 252 -8.41 -6.48 21.73
N PRO A 253 -8.39 -7.81 21.53
CA PRO A 253 -8.16 -8.75 22.60
C PRO A 253 -6.69 -8.71 23.08
N TRP A 254 -6.44 -9.17 24.30
CA TRP A 254 -5.08 -9.21 24.86
C TRP A 254 -4.09 -10.00 23.99
N LEU A 255 -4.57 -11.01 23.26
CA LEU A 255 -3.75 -11.83 22.36
C LEU A 255 -3.14 -11.00 21.22
N SER A 256 -3.71 -9.84 20.89
CA SER A 256 -3.15 -8.89 19.92
C SER A 256 -1.81 -8.29 20.32
N LEU A 257 -1.35 -8.47 21.57
CA LEU A 257 0.03 -8.20 21.97
C LEU A 257 1.05 -8.98 21.14
N MET A 258 0.67 -10.12 20.53
CA MET A 258 1.52 -10.85 19.58
C MET A 258 1.99 -9.97 18.40
N ALA A 259 1.20 -8.99 17.98
CA ALA A 259 1.58 -8.07 16.92
C ALA A 259 2.81 -7.21 17.26
N LEU A 260 3.13 -7.04 18.56
CA LEU A 260 4.35 -6.35 19.00
C LEU A 260 5.63 -7.10 18.58
N VAL A 261 5.57 -8.42 18.36
CA VAL A 261 6.70 -9.18 17.81
C VAL A 261 7.05 -8.70 16.40
N GLY A 262 6.04 -8.26 15.62
CA GLY A 262 6.26 -7.65 14.31
C GLY A 262 7.08 -6.36 14.37
N PHE A 263 7.06 -5.65 15.51
CA PHE A 263 7.87 -4.45 15.72
C PHE A 263 9.33 -4.74 16.12
N VAL A 264 9.77 -5.99 16.29
CA VAL A 264 11.18 -6.30 16.63
C VAL A 264 12.20 -5.59 15.72
N PRO A 265 12.02 -5.54 14.38
CA PRO A 265 12.95 -4.81 13.50
C PRO A 265 12.96 -3.28 13.74
N ALA A 266 11.94 -2.70 14.37
CA ALA A 266 11.83 -1.27 14.64
C ALA A 266 13.02 -0.72 15.43
N GLY A 267 13.50 -1.46 16.44
CA GLY A 267 14.65 -1.04 17.25
C GLY A 267 15.94 -0.94 16.43
N LEU A 268 16.14 -1.89 15.51
CA LEU A 268 17.28 -1.87 14.60
C LEU A 268 17.18 -0.69 13.62
N ILE A 269 16.01 -0.52 12.98
CA ILE A 269 15.76 0.61 12.08
C ILE A 269 15.99 1.93 12.80
N TRP A 270 15.46 2.08 14.02
CA TRP A 270 15.60 3.28 14.84
C TRP A 270 17.07 3.60 15.15
N SER A 271 17.86 2.58 15.51
CA SER A 271 19.28 2.74 15.84
C SER A 271 20.13 3.15 14.64
N ARG A 272 19.78 2.67 13.44
CA ARG A 272 20.51 2.95 12.19
C ARG A 272 20.13 4.28 11.55
N LEU A 273 18.88 4.70 11.71
CA LEU A 273 18.38 5.97 11.18
C LEU A 273 18.72 7.16 12.11
N GLN A 274 20.01 7.49 12.18
CA GLN A 274 20.51 8.67 12.91
C GLN A 274 20.79 9.85 11.95
N PRO A 275 20.68 11.11 12.42
CA PRO A 275 21.10 12.27 11.64
C PRO A 275 22.57 12.13 11.20
N GLY A 276 22.84 12.23 9.89
CA GLY A 276 24.18 12.02 9.32
C GLY A 276 24.44 10.60 8.80
N PHE A 277 23.49 9.68 8.93
CA PHE A 277 23.57 8.36 8.32
C PHE A 277 23.44 8.46 6.80
N GLU A 278 24.52 8.12 6.08
CA GLU A 278 24.44 7.91 4.64
C GLU A 278 23.76 6.57 4.37
N LEU A 279 22.51 6.63 3.92
CA LEU A 279 21.69 5.45 3.66
C LEU A 279 22.42 4.41 2.78
N ARG A 280 23.32 4.85 1.89
CA ARG A 280 23.91 4.10 0.77
C ARG A 280 24.45 2.69 1.05
N LYS A 281 25.02 2.39 2.21
CA LYS A 281 25.61 1.05 2.47
C LYS A 281 24.61 0.00 2.97
N ASP A 282 23.59 0.42 3.73
CA ASP A 282 22.61 -0.50 4.34
C ASP A 282 21.16 -0.29 3.83
N VAL A 283 20.93 0.59 2.83
CA VAL A 283 19.56 0.94 2.35
C VAL A 283 18.68 -0.28 2.20
N VAL A 284 19.12 -1.25 1.38
CA VAL A 284 18.31 -2.40 0.99
C VAL A 284 17.94 -3.23 2.23
N PHE A 285 18.86 -3.37 3.17
CA PHE A 285 18.62 -4.07 4.42
C PHE A 285 17.60 -3.34 5.30
N ILE A 286 17.72 -2.02 5.47
CA ILE A 286 16.78 -1.24 6.27
C ILE A 286 15.38 -1.23 5.62
N LEU A 287 15.30 -1.10 4.29
CA LEU A 287 14.05 -1.21 3.54
C LEU A 287 13.40 -2.59 3.73
N ALA A 288 14.19 -3.67 3.65
CA ALA A 288 13.72 -5.03 3.90
C ALA A 288 13.20 -5.21 5.34
N MET A 289 13.93 -4.71 6.34
CA MET A 289 13.49 -4.72 7.74
C MET A 289 12.17 -3.97 7.93
N ASN A 290 12.00 -2.83 7.27
CA ASN A 290 10.78 -2.04 7.35
C ASN A 290 9.59 -2.79 6.73
N VAL A 291 9.78 -3.41 5.56
CA VAL A 291 8.76 -4.25 4.93
C VAL A 291 8.38 -5.43 5.83
N MET A 292 9.36 -6.14 6.39
CA MET A 292 9.10 -7.26 7.31
C MET A 292 8.39 -6.82 8.58
N MET A 293 8.76 -5.66 9.14
CA MET A 293 8.10 -5.09 10.31
C MET A 293 6.61 -4.85 10.03
N ILE A 294 6.29 -4.23 8.89
CA ILE A 294 4.92 -3.87 8.53
C ILE A 294 4.09 -5.11 8.24
N LEU A 295 4.57 -5.99 7.35
CA LEU A 295 3.85 -7.22 7.00
C LEU A 295 3.71 -8.14 8.22
N GLY A 296 4.78 -8.30 8.99
CA GLY A 296 4.79 -9.13 10.20
C GLY A 296 3.82 -8.60 11.26
N THR A 297 3.82 -7.30 11.54
CA THR A 297 2.89 -6.69 12.51
C THR A 297 1.44 -6.92 12.10
N LEU A 298 1.08 -6.59 10.86
CA LEU A 298 -0.31 -6.71 10.38
C LEU A 298 -0.76 -8.18 10.29
N ALA A 299 0.12 -9.08 9.84
CA ALA A 299 -0.18 -10.51 9.75
C ALA A 299 -0.31 -11.17 11.13
N LEU A 300 0.61 -10.87 12.07
CA LEU A 300 0.52 -11.38 13.44
C LEU A 300 -0.73 -10.86 14.15
N LEU A 301 -1.13 -9.61 13.88
CA LEU A 301 -2.38 -9.08 14.40
C LEU A 301 -3.58 -9.85 13.84
N ALA A 302 -3.63 -10.06 12.52
CA ALA A 302 -4.70 -10.85 11.89
C ALA A 302 -4.78 -12.27 12.46
N VAL A 303 -3.63 -12.95 12.59
CA VAL A 303 -3.55 -14.30 13.17
C VAL A 303 -4.01 -14.30 14.63
N SER A 304 -3.59 -13.32 15.44
CA SER A 304 -4.01 -13.23 16.84
C SER A 304 -5.52 -13.07 17.00
N LEU A 305 -6.17 -12.31 16.11
CA LEU A 305 -7.63 -12.11 16.11
C LEU A 305 -8.36 -13.40 15.75
N LEU A 306 -7.91 -14.11 14.72
CA LEU A 306 -8.48 -15.40 14.33
C LEU A 306 -8.32 -16.47 15.41
N ILE A 307 -7.16 -16.55 16.06
CA ILE A 307 -6.94 -17.46 17.19
C ILE A 307 -7.87 -17.11 18.34
N ASN A 308 -8.00 -15.82 18.67
CA ASN A 308 -8.87 -15.40 19.76
C ASN A 308 -10.35 -15.72 19.47
N ALA A 309 -10.80 -15.52 18.23
CA ALA A 309 -12.16 -15.85 17.78
C ALA A 309 -12.47 -17.36 17.82
N TRP A 310 -11.44 -18.21 17.76
CA TRP A 310 -11.61 -19.66 17.79
C TRP A 310 -11.59 -20.25 19.21
N ILE A 311 -10.88 -19.58 20.14
CA ILE A 311 -10.72 -20.04 21.52
C ILE A 311 -11.78 -19.43 22.46
N GLY A 312 -12.25 -18.21 22.16
CA GLY A 312 -13.29 -17.50 22.92
C GLY A 312 -14.67 -17.76 22.36
#